data_AF-F9S6L3-F1
#
_entry.id   AF-F9S6L3-F1
#
_cell.length_a   1.000
_cell.length_b   1.000
_cell.length_c   1.000
_cell.angle_alpha   90.00
_cell.angle_beta   90.00
_cell.angle_gamma   90.00
#
_symmetry.space_group_name_H-M   'P 1'
#
loop_
_entity.id
_entity.type
_entity.pdbx_description
1 polymer ?
#
loop_
_entity_poly.entity_id
_entity_poly.type
_entity_poly.pdbx_seq_one_letter_code
_entity_poly.pdbx_strand_id
1 'polypeptide(L)' 'MNLMSLQLDSKAQAIAAEWLDGLEQEDGWFKMTVRIAAQIDAALREHHYEGVVMWYSEEDYIEERIEYHASAQ' A
#
# COMPACT_ATOMS: atom_id res chain seq x y z
N MET A 1 10.14 13.65 7.92
CA MET A 1 9.32 13.08 6.84
C MET A 1 8.92 11.72 7.34
N ASN A 2 7.63 11.50 7.62
CA ASN A 2 7.21 10.26 8.23
C ASN A 2 7.19 9.19 7.14
N LEU A 3 8.07 8.20 7.30
CA LEU A 3 8.19 7.07 6.41
C LEU A 3 7.41 5.90 7.00
N MET A 4 6.82 5.12 6.12
CA MET A 4 6.03 3.94 6.44
C MET A 4 6.32 2.86 5.42
N SER A 5 6.00 1.64 5.79
CA SER A 5 6.12 0.48 4.93
C SER A 5 4.74 -0.04 4.59
N LEU A 6 4.53 -0.35 3.31
CA LEU A 6 3.33 -1.00 2.81
C LEU A 6 3.67 -2.38 2.30
N GLN A 7 3.00 -3.42 2.79
CA GLN A 7 3.06 -4.74 2.19
C GLN A 7 1.91 -4.89 1.19
N LEU A 8 2.28 -5.09 -0.07
CA LEU A 8 1.35 -5.22 -1.18
C LEU A 8 1.45 -6.62 -1.77
N ASP A 9 0.30 -7.24 -2.06
CA ASP A 9 0.29 -8.49 -2.82
C ASP A 9 0.64 -8.24 -4.31
N SER A 10 0.84 -9.31 -5.09
CA SER A 10 1.23 -9.17 -6.49
C SER A 10 0.22 -8.39 -7.36
N LYS A 11 -1.08 -8.39 -6.99
CA LYS A 11 -2.11 -7.63 -7.74
C LYS A 11 -2.05 -6.16 -7.36
N ALA A 12 -1.96 -5.85 -6.08
CA ALA A 12 -1.81 -4.49 -5.57
C ALA A 12 -0.53 -3.85 -6.10
N GLN A 13 0.58 -4.60 -6.16
CA GLN A 13 1.83 -4.15 -6.78
C GLN A 13 1.67 -3.81 -8.26
N ALA A 14 0.92 -4.63 -9.02
CA ALA A 14 0.68 -4.37 -10.44
C ALA A 14 -0.15 -3.09 -10.67
N ILE A 15 -1.14 -2.82 -9.82
CA ILE A 15 -1.92 -1.58 -9.84
C ILE A 15 -1.04 -0.39 -9.45
N ALA A 16 -0.21 -0.56 -8.43
CA ALA A 16 0.59 0.50 -7.84
C ALA A 16 1.95 0.73 -8.54
N ALA A 17 2.24 0.01 -9.62
CA ALA A 17 3.59 -0.11 -10.18
C ALA A 17 4.25 1.25 -10.48
N GLU A 18 3.47 2.25 -10.91
CA GLU A 18 3.98 3.60 -11.20
C GLU A 18 4.52 4.35 -9.96
N TRP A 19 3.97 4.06 -8.77
CA TRP A 19 4.40 4.67 -7.51
C TRP A 19 5.47 3.86 -6.78
N LEU A 20 5.59 2.58 -7.12
CA LEU A 20 6.59 1.68 -6.53
C LEU A 20 7.96 1.77 -7.21
N ASP A 21 8.03 2.33 -8.42
CA ASP A 21 9.29 2.47 -9.15
C ASP A 21 10.31 3.30 -8.35
N GLY A 22 11.49 2.70 -8.13
CA GLY A 22 12.57 3.33 -7.38
C GLY A 22 12.41 3.36 -5.86
N LEU A 23 11.36 2.76 -5.29
CA LEU A 23 11.23 2.60 -3.84
C LEU A 23 12.08 1.44 -3.32
N GLU A 24 12.53 1.56 -2.07
CA GLU A 24 13.18 0.46 -1.35
C GLU A 24 12.14 -0.63 -1.07
N GLN A 25 12.43 -1.85 -1.52
CA GLN A 25 11.60 -3.04 -1.31
C GLN A 25 12.39 -4.10 -0.52
N GLU A 26 11.79 -4.60 0.56
CA GLU A 26 12.32 -5.73 1.34
C GLU A 26 11.16 -6.68 1.70
N ASP A 27 11.24 -7.96 1.30
CA ASP A 27 10.22 -8.99 1.58
C ASP A 27 8.75 -8.57 1.27
N GLY A 28 8.57 -7.82 0.18
CA GLY A 28 7.27 -7.32 -0.27
C GLY A 28 6.77 -6.06 0.45
N TRP A 29 7.55 -5.55 1.41
CA TRP A 29 7.34 -4.24 2.03
C TRP A 29 8.02 -3.15 1.21
N PHE A 30 7.28 -2.09 0.93
CA PHE A 30 7.78 -0.92 0.21
C PHE A 30 7.85 0.27 1.16
N LYS A 31 9.04 0.83 1.35
CA LYS A 31 9.22 2.02 2.19
C LYS A 31 8.88 3.28 1.40
N MET A 32 7.97 4.07 1.93
CA MET A 32 7.46 5.28 1.26
C MET A 32 6.95 6.32 2.24
N THR A 33 6.53 7.47 1.71
CA THR A 33 5.86 8.51 2.50
C THR A 33 4.36 8.25 2.59
N VAL A 34 3.72 8.80 3.63
CA VAL A 34 2.25 8.82 3.79
C VAL A 34 1.52 9.28 2.50
N ARG A 35 2.11 10.24 1.78
CA ARG A 35 1.53 10.77 0.54
C ARG A 35 1.46 9.70 -0.55
N ILE A 36 2.54 8.94 -0.75
CA ILE A 36 2.57 7.87 -1.75
C ILE A 36 1.60 6.76 -1.35
N ALA A 37 1.57 6.39 -0.06
CA ALA A 37 0.62 5.41 0.44
C ALA A 37 -0.84 5.81 0.18
N ALA A 38 -1.19 7.08 0.37
CA ALA A 38 -2.53 7.59 0.06
C ALA A 38 -2.85 7.55 -1.45
N GLN A 39 -1.86 7.76 -2.32
CA GLN A 39 -2.05 7.62 -3.77
C GLN A 39 -2.29 6.16 -4.17
N ILE A 40 -1.54 5.23 -3.56
CA ILE A 40 -1.73 3.79 -3.77
C ILE A 40 -3.12 3.36 -3.27
N ASP A 41 -3.54 3.78 -2.07
CA ASP A 41 -4.88 3.46 -1.55
C ASP A 41 -5.99 3.93 -2.50
N ALA A 42 -5.88 5.16 -3.01
CA ALA A 42 -6.83 5.69 -3.98
C ALA A 42 -6.86 4.84 -5.27
N ALA A 43 -5.69 4.49 -5.82
CA ALA A 43 -5.59 3.66 -7.01
C ALA A 43 -6.18 2.25 -6.80
N LEU A 44 -5.91 1.62 -5.66
CA LEU A 44 -6.48 0.32 -5.31
C LEU A 44 -8.00 0.37 -5.26
N ARG A 45 -8.59 1.42 -4.67
CA ARG A 45 -10.05 1.62 -4.65
C ARG A 45 -10.63 1.85 -6.05
N GLU A 46 -10.00 2.70 -6.86
CA GLU A 46 -10.45 2.99 -8.23
C GLU A 46 -10.41 1.75 -9.13
N HIS A 47 -9.39 0.91 -8.94
CA HIS A 47 -9.25 -0.36 -9.64
C HIS A 47 -10.12 -1.49 -9.06
N HIS A 48 -10.98 -1.20 -8.07
CA HIS A 48 -11.83 -2.18 -7.38
C HIS A 48 -11.02 -3.38 -6.87
N TYR A 49 -9.80 -3.11 -6.38
CA TYR A 49 -8.94 -4.14 -5.82
C TYR A 49 -9.64 -4.86 -4.67
N GLU A 50 -9.53 -6.18 -4.67
CA GLU A 50 -10.05 -7.05 -3.62
C GLU A 50 -8.90 -7.83 -3.01
N GLY A 51 -8.62 -7.57 -1.74
CA GLY A 51 -7.49 -8.16 -1.05
C GLY A 51 -7.12 -7.41 0.21
N VAL A 52 -5.89 -7.63 0.65
CA VAL A 52 -5.39 -7.12 1.93
C VAL A 52 -4.10 -6.36 1.66
N VAL A 53 -3.92 -5.25 2.36
CA VAL A 53 -2.68 -4.50 2.40
C VAL A 53 -2.30 -4.32 3.86
N MET A 54 -1.02 -4.54 4.18
CA MET A 54 -0.50 -4.29 5.53
C MET A 54 0.20 -2.94 5.56
N TRP A 55 -0.15 -2.14 6.56
CA TRP A 55 0.43 -0.83 6.80
C TRP A 55 1.28 -0.88 8.06
N TYR A 56 2.51 -0.39 7.98
CA TYR A 56 3.42 -0.39 9.11
C TYR A 56 4.13 0.97 9.25
N SER A 57 3.97 1.62 10.40
CA SER A 57 4.71 2.82 10.79
C SER A 57 5.77 2.44 11.82
N GLU A 58 7.04 2.53 11.45
CA GLU A 58 8.17 2.32 12.38
C GLU A 58 8.20 3.37 13.50
N GLU A 59 7.81 4.61 13.20
CA GLU A 59 7.86 5.72 14.16
C GLU A 59 6.81 5.56 15.26
N ASP A 60 5.62 5.12 14.88
CA ASP A 60 4.49 4.97 15.80
C ASP A 60 4.36 3.53 16.34
N TYR A 61 5.14 2.58 15.82
CA TYR A 61 5.00 1.15 16.06
C TYR A 61 3.57 0.64 15.81
N ILE A 62 2.91 1.21 14.80
CA ILE A 62 1.54 0.85 14.41
C ILE A 62 1.63 -0.11 13.23
N GLU A 63 0.96 -1.26 13.35
CA GLU A 63 0.64 -2.14 12.24
C GLU A 63 -0.88 -2.15 12.04
N GLU A 64 -1.33 -1.84 10.83
CA GLU A 64 -2.74 -1.84 10.46
C GLU A 64 -2.98 -2.73 9.25
N ARG A 65 -4.03 -3.54 9.30
CA ARG A 65 -4.46 -4.40 8.20
C ARG A 65 -5.65 -3.77 7.50
N ILE A 66 -5.47 -3.40 6.23
CA ILE A 66 -6.50 -2.77 5.42
C ILE A 66 -7.07 -3.82 4.47
N GLU A 67 -8.36 -4.13 4.64
CA GLU A 67 -9.09 -5.03 3.76
C GLU A 67 -9.87 -4.23 2.71
N TYR A 68 -9.59 -4.49 1.44
CA TYR A 68 -10.32 -3.94 0.32
C TYR A 68 -11.32 -4.99 -0.17
N HIS A 69 -12.58 -4.58 -0.25
CA HIS A 69 -13.66 -5.37 -0.80
C HIS A 69 -14.23 -4.61 -2.00
N ALA A 70 -14.54 -5.32 -3.09
CA ALA A 70 -15.31 -4.71 -4.17
C ALA A 70 -16.65 -4.30 -3.55
N SER A 71 -16.81 -3.00 -3.34
CA SER A 71 -18.07 -2.45 -2.88
C SER A 71 -19.02 -2.65 -4.05
N ALA A 72 -19.85 -3.70 -3.99
CA ALA A 72 -20.94 -3.89 -4.92
C ALA A 72 -21.89 -2.69 -4.76
N GLN A 73 -21.73 -1.70 -5.64
CA GLN A 73 -22.71 -0.62 -5.81
C GLN A 73 -23.92 -1.13 -6.59
#